data_AF-A0A929Z460-F1
#
_entry.id   AF-A0A929Z460-F1
#
_cell.length_a   1.000
_cell.length_b   1.000
_cell.length_c   1.000
_cell.angle_alpha   90.00
_cell.angle_beta   90.00
_cell.angle_gamma   90.00
#
_symmetry.space_group_name_H-M   'P 1'
#
loop_
_entity.id
_entity.type
_entity.pdbx_description
1 polymer ?
#
loop_
_entity_poly.entity_id
_entity_poly.type
_entity_poly.pdbx_seq_one_letter_code
_entity_poly.pdbx_strand_id
1 'polypeptide(L)'
;MKILVLNCGSSSLKFALIELPTYKVLTSGNEERIGIADSFITFRAPDGKKIERHLDIPNHTRGVEIILDILKEEEFGYIHSFDEIDAIGHRLVHGGERFAQSVRITPEVIEKLKECTPLAPLHNPANILGIEAVTRVLPQTPQVGVFDTAFHQSMPEHAYMYALPYDFYEKYHIRRYGFHGTSHDYVSEKGAEIAGLDRSQSKIVTAHIGSGASMA
;
A
#
# COMPACT_ATOMS: atom_id res chain seq x y z
N MET A 1 -5.03 1.38 -19.17
CA MET A 1 -3.84 1.00 -18.40
C MET A 1 -4.26 0.03 -17.31
N LYS A 2 -3.47 -1.00 -16.98
CA LYS A 2 -3.70 -1.88 -15.84
C LYS A 2 -2.64 -1.64 -14.76
N ILE A 3 -3.09 -1.35 -13.55
CA ILE A 3 -2.24 -1.05 -12.40
C ILE A 3 -2.40 -2.18 -11.39
N LEU A 4 -1.31 -2.84 -11.05
CA LEU A 4 -1.28 -3.81 -9.94
C LEU A 4 -0.97 -3.05 -8.66
N VAL A 5 -1.88 -3.09 -7.69
CA VAL A 5 -1.70 -2.46 -6.37
C VAL A 5 -1.37 -3.54 -5.36
N LEU A 6 -0.31 -3.35 -4.58
CA LEU A 6 0.18 -4.28 -3.57
C LEU A 6 0.20 -3.63 -2.18
N ASN A 7 -0.19 -4.42 -1.18
CA ASN A 7 -0.07 -4.07 0.23
C ASN A 7 0.55 -5.26 0.98
N CYS A 8 1.85 -5.14 1.26
CA CYS A 8 2.66 -6.19 1.86
C CYS A 8 2.68 -6.04 3.38
N GLY A 9 2.13 -7.03 4.09
CA GLY A 9 2.29 -7.21 5.53
C GLY A 9 3.45 -8.18 5.83
N SER A 10 3.76 -8.37 7.12
CA SER A 10 4.83 -9.29 7.54
C SER A 10 4.60 -10.74 7.10
N SER A 11 3.35 -11.20 7.08
CA SER A 11 2.95 -12.57 6.71
C SER A 11 1.75 -12.61 5.76
N SER A 12 1.51 -11.52 5.02
CA SER A 12 0.40 -11.40 4.07
C SER A 12 0.73 -10.49 2.91
N LEU A 13 0.03 -10.70 1.79
CA LEU A 13 0.15 -9.88 0.59
C LEU A 13 -1.22 -9.67 -0.03
N LYS A 14 -1.76 -8.47 0.11
CA LYS A 14 -3.01 -8.07 -0.54
C LYS A 14 -2.71 -7.47 -1.90
N PHE A 15 -3.56 -7.76 -2.87
CA PHE A 15 -3.44 -7.20 -4.21
C PHE A 15 -4.78 -6.83 -4.85
N ALA A 16 -4.71 -5.93 -5.82
CA ALA A 16 -5.79 -5.67 -6.78
C ALA A 16 -5.21 -5.29 -8.14
N LEU A 17 -5.79 -5.82 -9.21
CA LEU A 17 -5.51 -5.36 -10.57
C LEU A 17 -6.63 -4.42 -11.01
N ILE A 18 -6.27 -3.16 -11.30
CA ILE A 18 -7.23 -2.09 -11.58
C ILE A 18 -7.02 -1.57 -12.99
N GLU A 19 -8.10 -1.47 -13.76
CA GLU A 19 -8.09 -0.84 -15.08
C GLU A 19 -8.39 0.66 -14.97
N LEU A 20 -7.55 1.48 -15.60
CA LEU A 20 -7.72 2.92 -15.75
C LEU A 20 -8.05 3.29 -17.20
N PRO A 21 -8.89 4.34 -17.41
CA PRO A 21 -9.42 5.28 -16.42
C PRO A 21 -10.76 4.85 -15.79
N THR A 22 -11.25 3.64 -16.07
CA THR A 22 -12.56 3.16 -15.59
C THR A 22 -12.58 2.87 -14.08
N TYR A 23 -11.41 2.76 -13.45
CA TYR A 23 -11.20 2.32 -12.07
C TYR A 23 -11.84 0.94 -11.78
N LYS A 24 -12.04 0.14 -12.82
CA LYS A 24 -12.64 -1.19 -12.68
C LYS A 24 -11.63 -2.13 -12.02
N VAL A 25 -12.01 -2.72 -10.89
CA VAL A 25 -11.24 -3.79 -10.26
C VAL A 25 -11.45 -5.07 -11.06
N LEU A 26 -10.44 -5.50 -11.81
CA LEU A 26 -10.49 -6.73 -12.61
C LEU A 26 -10.43 -7.98 -11.72
N THR A 27 -9.58 -7.94 -10.71
CA THR A 27 -9.54 -8.91 -9.61
C THR A 27 -8.89 -8.30 -8.38
N SER A 28 -9.15 -8.91 -7.23
CA SER A 28 -8.48 -8.59 -5.97
C SER A 28 -8.39 -9.85 -5.11
N GLY A 29 -7.40 -9.87 -4.24
CA GLY A 29 -7.12 -11.03 -3.41
C GLY A 29 -6.15 -10.75 -2.27
N ASN A 30 -5.88 -11.80 -1.52
CA ASN A 30 -5.01 -11.80 -0.36
C ASN A 30 -4.32 -13.15 -0.21
N GLU A 31 -3.01 -13.11 -0.08
CA GLU A 31 -2.20 -14.21 0.43
C GLU A 31 -2.09 -14.10 1.95
N GLU A 32 -2.21 -15.24 2.62
CA GLU A 32 -2.12 -15.33 4.07
C GLU A 32 -1.11 -16.38 4.48
N ARG A 33 -0.49 -16.16 5.64
CA ARG A 33 0.49 -17.05 6.27
C ARG A 33 1.76 -17.23 5.41
N ILE A 34 2.20 -16.17 4.72
CA ILE A 34 3.48 -16.16 4.00
C ILE A 34 4.63 -16.49 4.97
N GLY A 35 5.48 -17.45 4.59
CA GLY A 35 6.58 -17.96 5.42
C GLY A 35 6.15 -18.90 6.53
N ILE A 36 4.87 -19.32 6.55
CA ILE A 36 4.26 -20.17 7.58
C ILE A 36 3.55 -21.33 6.89
N ALA A 37 3.50 -22.50 7.53
CA ALA A 37 2.77 -23.66 7.03
C ALA A 37 1.28 -23.36 6.77
N ASP A 38 0.69 -24.10 5.83
CA ASP A 38 -0.69 -23.96 5.37
C ASP A 38 -1.01 -22.56 4.80
N SER A 39 -0.05 -21.97 4.11
CA SER A 39 -0.28 -20.74 3.34
C SER A 39 -1.30 -20.94 2.23
N PHE A 40 -2.03 -19.88 1.95
CA PHE A 40 -3.08 -19.89 0.94
C PHE A 40 -3.28 -18.51 0.34
N ILE A 41 -3.85 -18.49 -0.85
CA ILE A 41 -4.29 -17.29 -1.55
C ILE A 41 -5.79 -17.36 -1.76
N THR A 42 -6.47 -16.24 -1.53
CA THR A 42 -7.86 -16.04 -1.92
C THR A 42 -7.96 -14.92 -2.94
N PHE A 43 -8.76 -15.09 -3.98
CA PHE A 43 -8.98 -14.06 -5.01
C PHE A 43 -10.36 -14.16 -5.64
N ARG A 44 -10.78 -13.12 -6.37
CA ARG A 44 -12.08 -13.08 -7.05
C ARG A 44 -11.95 -13.41 -8.53
N ALA A 45 -12.63 -14.46 -8.98
CA ALA A 45 -12.79 -14.82 -10.38
C ALA A 45 -13.56 -13.73 -11.18
N PRO A 46 -13.50 -13.71 -12.53
CA PRO A 46 -14.23 -12.74 -13.34
C PRO A 46 -15.75 -12.75 -13.13
N ASP A 47 -16.31 -13.91 -12.75
CA ASP A 47 -17.73 -14.08 -12.41
C ASP A 47 -18.08 -13.60 -10.99
N GLY A 48 -17.09 -13.09 -10.25
CA GLY A 48 -17.21 -12.57 -8.89
C GLY A 48 -17.08 -13.62 -7.78
N LYS A 49 -16.97 -14.92 -8.11
CA LYS A 49 -16.80 -15.98 -7.11
C LYS A 49 -15.45 -15.87 -6.44
N LYS A 50 -15.42 -16.18 -5.14
CA LYS A 50 -14.18 -16.28 -4.38
C LYS A 50 -13.55 -17.66 -4.62
N ILE A 51 -12.29 -17.67 -5.05
CA ILE A 51 -11.46 -18.87 -5.18
C ILE A 51 -10.44 -18.85 -4.05
N GLU A 52 -10.16 -20.02 -3.49
CA GLU A 52 -9.11 -20.24 -2.50
C GLU A 52 -8.19 -21.36 -2.99
N ARG A 53 -6.88 -21.15 -2.88
CA ARG A 53 -5.87 -22.15 -3.23
C ARG A 53 -4.82 -22.23 -2.13
N HIS A 54 -4.58 -23.44 -1.65
CA HIS A 54 -3.47 -23.72 -0.75
C HIS A 54 -2.21 -23.93 -1.58
N LEU A 55 -1.19 -23.13 -1.30
CA LEU A 55 0.08 -23.11 -2.01
C LEU A 55 1.18 -22.86 -0.99
N ASP A 56 2.38 -23.40 -1.21
CA ASP A 56 3.53 -23.03 -0.39
C ASP A 56 4.04 -21.65 -0.78
N ILE A 57 4.00 -20.70 0.16
CA ILE A 57 4.40 -19.30 -0.05
C ILE A 57 5.51 -18.96 0.96
N PRO A 58 6.76 -19.42 0.74
CA PRO A 58 7.84 -19.29 1.72
C PRO A 58 8.32 -17.85 1.94
N ASN A 59 8.07 -16.94 0.98
CA ASN A 59 8.45 -15.53 1.05
C ASN A 59 7.64 -14.68 0.06
N HIS A 60 7.74 -13.35 0.20
CA HIS A 60 7.03 -12.39 -0.65
C HIS A 60 7.43 -12.42 -2.13
N THR A 61 8.64 -12.88 -2.49
CA THR A 61 9.00 -13.05 -3.92
C THR A 61 8.14 -14.13 -4.54
N ARG A 62 8.02 -15.29 -3.89
CA ARG A 62 7.14 -16.36 -4.38
C ARG A 62 5.67 -15.94 -4.38
N GLY A 63 5.24 -15.15 -3.40
CA GLY A 63 3.88 -14.60 -3.38
C GLY A 63 3.55 -13.71 -4.58
N VAL A 64 4.46 -12.79 -4.92
CA VAL A 64 4.30 -11.96 -6.14
C VAL A 64 4.26 -12.82 -7.40
N GLU A 65 5.11 -13.84 -7.51
CA GLU A 65 5.06 -14.78 -8.64
C GLU A 65 3.72 -15.51 -8.74
N ILE A 66 3.19 -16.02 -7.62
CA ILE A 66 1.89 -16.71 -7.58
C ILE A 66 0.75 -15.78 -8.03
N ILE A 67 0.75 -14.52 -7.57
CA ILE A 67 -0.23 -13.53 -8.02
C ILE A 67 -0.13 -13.34 -9.53
N LEU A 68 1.08 -13.17 -10.06
CA LEU A 68 1.29 -12.97 -11.50
C LEU A 68 0.90 -14.20 -12.33
N ASP A 69 1.19 -15.40 -11.85
CA ASP A 69 0.76 -16.66 -12.45
C ASP A 69 -0.78 -16.70 -12.55
N ILE A 70 -1.49 -16.40 -11.46
CA ILE A 70 -2.96 -16.34 -11.42
C ILE A 70 -3.50 -15.28 -12.39
N LEU A 71 -2.85 -14.12 -12.46
CA LEU A 71 -3.27 -13.06 -13.40
C LEU A 71 -3.15 -13.53 -14.86
N LYS A 72 -2.17 -14.37 -15.17
CA LYS A 72 -1.90 -14.88 -16.52
C LYS A 72 -2.70 -16.14 -16.88
N GLU A 73 -3.45 -16.72 -15.96
CA GLU A 73 -4.27 -17.90 -16.24
C GLU A 73 -5.33 -17.60 -17.31
N GLU A 74 -5.24 -18.30 -18.45
CA GLU A 74 -6.11 -18.09 -19.60
C GLU A 74 -7.60 -18.26 -19.26
N GLU A 75 -7.92 -19.14 -18.31
CA GLU A 75 -9.29 -19.35 -17.82
C GLU A 75 -9.92 -18.06 -17.26
N PHE A 76 -9.13 -17.21 -16.61
CA PHE A 76 -9.62 -15.96 -16.04
C PHE A 76 -9.50 -14.77 -16.98
N GLY A 77 -8.53 -14.81 -17.91
CA GLY A 77 -8.37 -13.78 -18.93
C GLY A 77 -8.11 -12.37 -18.37
N TYR A 78 -7.43 -12.23 -17.24
CA TYR A 78 -7.10 -10.91 -16.68
C TYR A 78 -6.02 -10.19 -17.51
N ILE A 79 -4.97 -10.92 -17.86
CA ILE A 79 -3.88 -10.51 -18.76
C ILE A 79 -3.40 -11.72 -19.59
N HIS A 80 -2.89 -11.46 -20.78
CA HIS A 80 -2.24 -12.46 -21.65
C HIS A 80 -0.71 -12.43 -21.50
N SER A 81 -0.14 -11.24 -21.22
CA SER A 81 1.28 -11.08 -20.89
C SER A 81 1.48 -10.10 -19.74
N PHE A 82 2.66 -10.18 -19.10
CA PHE A 82 3.03 -9.24 -18.04
C PHE A 82 3.24 -7.80 -18.55
N ASP A 83 3.45 -7.61 -19.86
CA ASP A 83 3.56 -6.29 -20.48
C ASP A 83 2.25 -5.50 -20.43
N GLU A 84 1.12 -6.16 -20.16
CA GLU A 84 -0.16 -5.50 -19.93
C GLU A 84 -0.26 -4.85 -18.53
N ILE A 85 0.69 -5.11 -17.63
CA ILE A 85 0.79 -4.42 -16.33
C ILE A 85 1.63 -3.16 -16.51
N ASP A 86 0.97 -2.02 -16.68
CA ASP A 86 1.62 -0.75 -17.00
C ASP A 86 2.43 -0.17 -15.83
N ALA A 87 1.99 -0.38 -14.59
CA ALA A 87 2.68 0.07 -13.39
C ALA A 87 2.23 -0.69 -12.14
N ILE A 88 3.02 -0.55 -11.07
CA ILE A 88 2.76 -1.17 -9.78
C ILE A 88 2.72 -0.12 -8.67
N GLY A 89 1.64 -0.09 -7.90
CA GLY A 89 1.48 0.77 -6.74
C GLY A 89 1.74 0.00 -5.45
N HIS A 90 2.58 0.52 -4.56
CA HIS A 90 2.88 -0.08 -3.27
C HIS A 90 2.35 0.80 -2.14
N ARG A 91 1.57 0.21 -1.23
CA ARG A 91 1.33 0.85 0.07
C ARG A 91 2.60 0.78 0.91
N LEU A 92 3.10 1.92 1.34
CA LEU A 92 4.24 2.09 2.22
C LEU A 92 3.78 2.72 3.54
N VAL A 93 4.16 2.15 4.68
CA VAL A 93 3.62 2.61 5.95
C VAL A 93 4.25 3.92 6.42
N HIS A 94 5.57 4.00 6.54
CA HIS A 94 6.21 5.16 7.16
C HIS A 94 7.26 5.80 6.27
N GLY A 95 6.96 7.02 5.79
CA GLY A 95 7.87 7.83 4.97
C GLY A 95 8.73 8.83 5.76
N GLY A 96 8.53 8.89 7.08
CA GLY A 96 9.16 9.90 7.92
C GLY A 96 8.70 11.29 7.51
N GLU A 97 9.57 12.29 7.68
CA GLU A 97 9.32 13.66 7.22
C GLU A 97 9.74 13.87 5.76
N ARG A 98 10.42 12.88 5.16
CA ARG A 98 10.99 13.00 3.82
C ARG A 98 9.94 12.84 2.73
N PHE A 99 8.99 11.92 2.92
CA PHE A 99 8.00 11.58 1.90
C PHE A 99 6.61 12.11 2.27
N ALA A 100 6.33 13.32 1.81
CA ALA A 100 5.03 13.98 1.98
C ALA A 100 4.03 13.73 0.84
N GLN A 101 4.43 12.97 -0.19
CA GLN A 101 3.60 12.60 -1.34
C GLN A 101 4.05 11.26 -1.91
N SER A 102 3.25 10.68 -2.79
CA SER A 102 3.62 9.48 -3.54
C SER A 102 4.83 9.74 -4.42
N VAL A 103 5.72 8.76 -4.56
CA VAL A 103 6.96 8.89 -5.35
C VAL A 103 7.19 7.67 -6.23
N ARG A 104 7.82 7.88 -7.39
CA ARG A 104 8.38 6.76 -8.16
C ARG A 104 9.46 6.08 -7.33
N ILE A 105 9.41 4.76 -7.25
CA ILE A 105 10.39 3.98 -6.51
C ILE A 105 11.69 3.90 -7.32
N THR A 106 12.78 4.32 -6.70
CA THR A 106 14.15 4.24 -7.19
C THR A 106 15.04 3.60 -6.10
N PRO A 107 16.28 3.19 -6.42
CA PRO A 107 17.21 2.70 -5.39
C PRO A 107 17.38 3.69 -4.22
N GLU A 108 17.43 4.99 -4.49
CA GLU A 108 17.55 6.03 -3.46
C GLU A 108 16.31 6.07 -2.55
N VAL A 109 15.11 5.91 -3.12
CA VAL A 109 13.86 5.83 -2.32
C VAL A 109 13.88 4.62 -1.39
N ILE A 110 14.39 3.48 -1.86
CA ILE A 110 14.50 2.26 -1.04
C ILE A 110 15.47 2.47 0.12
N GLU A 111 16.63 3.08 -0.12
CA GLU A 111 17.58 3.39 0.96
C GLU A 111 16.99 4.35 2.00
N LYS A 112 16.24 5.37 1.55
CA LYS A 112 15.53 6.27 2.47
C LYS A 112 14.38 5.60 3.21
N LEU A 113 13.72 4.62 2.59
CA LEU A 113 12.71 3.81 3.27
C LEU A 113 13.34 2.91 4.35
N LYS A 114 14.54 2.37 4.09
CA LYS A 114 15.32 1.62 5.09
C LYS A 114 15.68 2.49 6.29
N GLU A 115 16.11 3.74 6.08
CA GLU A 115 16.35 4.71 7.15
C GLU A 115 15.10 4.96 8.03
N CYS A 116 13.90 4.82 7.47
CA CYS A 116 12.64 4.97 8.22
C CYS A 116 12.19 3.70 8.96
N THR A 117 12.91 2.58 8.82
CA THR A 117 12.56 1.30 9.48
C THR A 117 12.41 1.40 10.99
N PRO A 118 13.27 2.14 11.74
CA PRO A 118 13.09 2.30 13.18
C PRO A 118 11.73 2.92 13.58
N LEU A 119 11.10 3.69 12.69
CA LEU A 119 9.78 4.31 12.93
C LEU A 119 8.61 3.35 12.67
N ALA A 120 8.80 2.33 11.83
CA ALA A 120 7.79 1.31 11.54
C ALA A 120 8.43 -0.08 11.35
N PRO A 121 9.06 -0.64 12.40
CA PRO A 121 9.93 -1.82 12.29
C PRO A 121 9.18 -3.09 11.85
N LEU A 122 7.86 -3.15 12.11
CA LEU A 122 7.02 -4.30 11.72
C LEU A 122 6.43 -4.18 10.30
N HIS A 123 6.55 -3.01 9.66
CA HIS A 123 5.87 -2.74 8.39
C HIS A 123 6.83 -2.41 7.26
N ASN A 124 7.73 -1.44 7.45
CA ASN A 124 8.63 -0.98 6.41
C ASN A 124 9.50 -2.11 5.83
N PRO A 125 10.05 -3.06 6.64
CA PRO A 125 10.78 -4.20 6.09
C PRO A 125 9.95 -5.05 5.14
N ALA A 126 8.69 -5.35 5.49
CA ALA A 126 7.78 -6.09 4.62
C ALA A 126 7.41 -5.31 3.36
N ASN A 127 7.26 -3.99 3.45
CA ASN A 127 7.03 -3.13 2.29
C ASN A 127 8.22 -3.15 1.33
N ILE A 128 9.45 -3.08 1.86
CA ILE A 128 10.69 -3.17 1.06
C ILE A 128 10.80 -4.54 0.38
N LEU A 129 10.51 -5.64 1.09
CA LEU A 129 10.51 -6.98 0.50
C LEU A 129 9.53 -7.09 -0.67
N GLY A 130 8.36 -6.46 -0.59
CA GLY A 130 7.40 -6.41 -1.70
C GLY A 130 7.92 -5.66 -2.93
N ILE A 131 8.60 -4.53 -2.73
CA ILE A 131 9.25 -3.77 -3.81
C ILE A 131 10.36 -4.62 -4.44
N GLU A 132 11.21 -5.23 -3.63
CA GLU A 132 12.31 -6.06 -4.13
C GLU A 132 11.81 -7.30 -4.87
N ALA A 133 10.74 -7.93 -4.38
CA ALA A 133 10.06 -9.04 -5.04
C ALA A 133 9.59 -8.65 -6.45
N VAL A 134 8.86 -7.55 -6.56
CA VAL A 134 8.41 -7.03 -7.86
C VAL A 134 9.59 -6.69 -8.76
N THR A 135 10.62 -6.02 -8.22
CA THR A 135 11.82 -5.65 -9.01
C THR A 135 12.52 -6.88 -9.60
N ARG A 136 12.48 -8.02 -8.91
CA ARG A 136 13.05 -9.28 -9.42
C ARG A 136 12.20 -9.89 -10.53
N VAL A 137 10.87 -9.88 -10.37
CA VAL A 137 9.95 -10.58 -11.29
C VAL A 137 9.58 -9.73 -12.51
N LEU A 138 9.42 -8.41 -12.33
CA LEU A 138 9.01 -7.43 -13.33
C LEU A 138 9.98 -6.22 -13.34
N PRO A 139 11.26 -6.41 -13.73
CA PRO A 139 12.31 -5.40 -13.56
C PRO A 139 12.11 -4.11 -14.38
N GLN A 140 11.30 -4.17 -15.45
CA GLN A 140 11.06 -3.02 -16.33
C GLN A 140 9.78 -2.25 -15.98
N THR A 141 8.91 -2.81 -15.12
CA THR A 141 7.63 -2.20 -14.78
C THR A 141 7.83 -1.08 -13.76
N PRO A 142 7.34 0.15 -14.02
CA PRO A 142 7.49 1.26 -13.09
C PRO A 142 6.73 1.00 -11.80
N GLN A 143 7.41 1.23 -10.67
CA GLN A 143 6.86 1.09 -9.33
C GLN A 143 6.67 2.47 -8.68
N VAL A 144 5.57 2.67 -7.95
CA VAL A 144 5.22 3.90 -7.23
C VAL A 144 4.89 3.56 -5.78
N GLY A 145 5.50 4.28 -4.84
CA GLY A 145 5.22 4.15 -3.41
C GLY A 145 4.24 5.21 -2.95
N VAL A 146 3.21 4.78 -2.21
CA VAL A 146 2.19 5.66 -1.61
C VAL A 146 2.26 5.51 -0.08
N PHE A 147 2.51 6.61 0.62
CA PHE A 147 2.80 6.59 2.05
C PHE A 147 1.57 6.87 2.91
N ASP A 148 1.30 6.03 3.90
CA ASP A 148 0.23 6.23 4.88
C ASP A 148 0.42 7.53 5.69
N THR A 149 1.65 8.00 5.84
CA THR A 149 2.00 9.23 6.59
C THR A 149 1.88 10.52 5.77
N ALA A 150 1.74 10.44 4.45
CA ALA A 150 1.85 11.60 3.56
C ALA A 150 0.73 12.63 3.78
N PHE A 151 -0.53 12.19 3.82
CA PHE A 151 -1.71 13.05 4.02
C PHE A 151 -1.59 13.94 5.27
N HIS A 152 -0.95 13.42 6.32
CA HIS A 152 -0.86 14.07 7.63
C HIS A 152 0.30 15.07 7.75
N GLN A 153 1.16 15.19 6.74
CA GLN A 153 2.32 16.10 6.78
C GLN A 153 1.93 17.59 6.82
N SER A 154 0.68 17.94 6.52
CA SER A 154 0.15 19.30 6.65
C SER A 154 -0.19 19.72 8.09
N MET A 155 -0.09 18.80 9.05
CA MET A 155 -0.35 19.08 10.46
C MET A 155 0.62 20.15 11.00
N PRO A 156 0.14 21.17 11.74
CA PRO A 156 1.00 22.21 12.28
C PRO A 156 1.81 21.71 13.49
N GLU A 157 2.91 22.41 13.80
CA GLU A 157 3.85 22.05 14.89
C GLU A 157 3.18 21.81 16.23
N HIS A 158 2.30 22.71 16.64
CA HIS A 158 1.58 22.58 17.92
C HIS A 158 0.68 21.33 18.00
N ALA A 159 0.37 20.67 16.88
CA ALA A 159 -0.46 19.48 16.82
C ALA A 159 0.35 18.18 16.64
N TYR A 160 1.50 18.24 15.94
CA TYR A 160 2.36 17.06 15.81
C TYR A 160 3.40 16.91 16.92
N MET A 161 3.76 18.00 17.60
CA MET A 161 4.72 17.95 18.70
C MET A 161 4.10 17.35 19.95
N TYR A 162 4.85 16.47 20.60
CA TYR A 162 4.52 15.97 21.93
C TYR A 162 5.10 16.89 23.01
N ALA A 163 4.43 16.97 24.16
CA ALA A 163 4.92 17.70 25.34
C ALA A 163 6.03 16.92 26.07
N LEU A 164 7.13 16.65 25.34
CA LEU A 164 8.34 15.97 25.78
C LEU A 164 9.54 16.90 25.60
N PRO A 165 10.72 16.59 26.18
CA PRO A 165 11.95 17.34 25.88
C PRO A 165 12.19 17.46 24.37
N TYR A 166 12.49 18.66 23.88
CA TYR A 166 12.62 18.95 22.45
C TYR A 166 13.70 18.10 21.77
N ASP A 167 14.78 17.79 22.49
CA ASP A 167 15.87 16.91 22.04
C ASP A 167 15.38 15.53 21.57
N PHE A 168 14.23 15.04 22.06
CA PHE A 168 13.66 13.77 21.59
C PHE A 168 13.13 13.87 20.16
N TYR A 169 12.57 15.02 19.79
CA TYR A 169 12.21 15.29 18.41
C TYR A 169 13.47 15.44 17.55
N GLU A 170 14.46 16.23 17.98
CA GLU A 170 15.66 16.46 17.17
C GLU A 170 16.49 15.19 16.94
N LYS A 171 16.64 14.36 17.98
CA LYS A 171 17.51 13.18 17.93
C LYS A 171 16.83 11.93 17.39
N TYR A 172 15.55 11.75 17.70
CA TYR A 172 14.83 10.50 17.41
C TYR A 172 13.62 10.71 16.50
N HIS A 173 13.34 11.95 16.08
CA HIS A 173 12.18 12.31 15.28
C HIS A 173 10.85 11.87 15.92
N ILE A 174 10.77 11.95 17.27
CA ILE A 174 9.55 11.65 18.00
C ILE A 174 8.54 12.79 17.80
N ARG A 175 7.58 12.54 16.92
CA ARG A 175 6.44 13.41 16.61
C ARG A 175 5.23 12.56 16.23
N ARG A 176 4.05 13.18 16.18
CA ARG A 176 2.88 12.57 15.54
C ARG A 176 3.09 12.58 14.03
N TYR A 177 3.05 11.40 13.41
CA TYR A 177 3.02 11.26 11.95
C TYR A 177 1.60 11.04 11.44
N GLY A 178 0.84 10.13 12.06
CA GLY A 178 -0.48 9.71 11.57
C GLY A 178 -0.38 8.62 10.49
N PHE A 179 -1.40 7.76 10.41
CA PHE A 179 -1.49 6.65 9.45
C PHE A 179 -2.86 6.60 8.80
N HIS A 180 -3.08 5.62 7.91
CA HIS A 180 -4.30 5.54 7.09
C HIS A 180 -4.52 6.80 6.22
N GLY A 181 -3.45 7.55 5.91
CA GLY A 181 -3.53 8.82 5.19
C GLY A 181 -4.22 8.69 3.84
N THR A 182 -3.88 7.67 3.05
CA THR A 182 -4.55 7.41 1.76
C THR A 182 -6.05 7.14 1.93
N SER A 183 -6.47 6.51 3.03
CA SER A 183 -7.90 6.30 3.30
C SER A 183 -8.59 7.60 3.68
N HIS A 184 -7.99 8.40 4.57
CA HIS A 184 -8.55 9.69 5.00
C HIS A 184 -8.64 10.68 3.83
N ASP A 185 -7.61 10.74 2.99
CA ASP A 185 -7.57 11.56 1.78
C ASP A 185 -8.73 11.20 0.84
N TYR A 186 -8.86 9.91 0.50
CA TYR A 186 -9.92 9.41 -0.38
C TYR A 186 -11.33 9.65 0.16
N VAL A 187 -11.60 9.28 1.41
CA VAL A 187 -12.98 9.37 1.96
C VAL A 187 -13.37 10.81 2.30
N SER A 188 -12.42 11.69 2.61
CA SER A 188 -12.70 13.11 2.79
C SER A 188 -13.10 13.78 1.47
N GLU A 189 -12.40 13.45 0.37
CA GLU A 189 -12.77 13.91 -0.98
C GLU A 189 -14.12 13.34 -1.41
N LYS A 190 -14.31 12.02 -1.30
CA LYS A 190 -15.56 11.40 -1.74
C LYS A 190 -16.76 11.84 -0.91
N GLY A 191 -16.57 12.04 0.39
CA GLY A 191 -17.60 12.57 1.27
C GLY A 191 -18.02 14.00 0.90
N ALA A 192 -17.04 14.86 0.58
CA ALA A 192 -17.31 16.22 0.11
C ALA A 192 -18.09 16.23 -1.21
N GLU A 193 -17.67 15.40 -2.18
CA GLU A 193 -18.35 15.23 -3.48
C GLU A 193 -19.81 14.83 -3.30
N ILE A 194 -20.09 13.80 -2.48
CA ILE A 194 -21.45 13.31 -2.22
C ILE A 194 -22.31 14.38 -1.54
N ALA A 195 -21.72 15.18 -0.66
CA ALA A 195 -22.40 16.27 0.03
C ALA A 195 -22.57 17.55 -0.83
N GLY A 196 -22.01 17.58 -2.05
CA GLY A 196 -21.99 18.78 -2.89
C GLY A 196 -21.14 19.91 -2.32
N LEU A 197 -20.10 19.58 -1.55
CA LEU A 197 -19.20 20.52 -0.89
C LEU A 197 -17.83 20.56 -1.58
N ASP A 198 -17.19 21.74 -1.56
CA ASP A 198 -15.77 21.86 -1.86
C ASP A 198 -14.94 21.42 -0.65
N ARG A 199 -14.13 20.36 -0.81
CA ARG A 199 -13.24 19.84 0.22
C ARG A 199 -12.32 20.92 0.79
N SER A 200 -11.81 21.83 -0.06
CA SER A 200 -10.86 22.87 0.35
C SER A 200 -11.47 23.94 1.25
N GLN A 201 -12.80 24.07 1.25
CA GLN A 201 -13.57 25.04 2.03
C GLN A 201 -14.37 24.39 3.17
N SER A 202 -14.17 23.09 3.40
CA SER A 202 -14.98 22.31 4.34
C SER A 202 -14.16 21.82 5.52
N LYS A 203 -14.79 21.75 6.70
CA LYS A 203 -14.22 21.08 7.88
C LYS A 203 -14.80 19.67 7.93
N ILE A 204 -13.98 18.68 7.60
CA ILE A 204 -14.38 17.28 7.49
C ILE A 204 -13.66 16.50 8.59
N VAL A 205 -14.40 15.61 9.25
CA VAL A 205 -13.84 14.62 10.18
C VAL A 205 -14.05 13.25 9.56
N THR A 206 -12.99 12.47 9.44
CA THR A 206 -13.04 11.12 8.90
C THR A 206 -12.76 10.09 9.99
N ALA A 207 -13.52 8.99 9.98
CA ALA A 207 -13.33 7.88 10.91
C ALA A 207 -13.04 6.60 10.13
N HIS A 208 -11.77 6.20 10.10
CA HIS A 208 -11.37 4.90 9.56
C HIS A 208 -11.48 3.87 10.69
N ILE A 209 -12.45 2.96 10.60
CA ILE A 209 -12.73 1.96 11.63
C ILE A 209 -12.59 0.56 11.02
N GLY A 210 -11.44 -0.07 11.28
CA GLY A 210 -11.12 -1.44 10.87
C GLY A 210 -10.31 -2.16 11.96
N SER A 211 -9.48 -3.13 11.58
CA SER A 211 -8.55 -3.78 12.52
C SER A 211 -7.54 -2.80 13.12
N GLY A 212 -7.11 -1.82 12.32
CA GLY A 212 -6.57 -0.55 12.80
C GLY A 212 -7.64 0.52 12.71
N ALA A 213 -7.68 1.42 13.68
CA ALA A 213 -8.65 2.51 13.73
C ALA A 213 -7.98 3.87 13.96
N SER A 214 -8.49 4.90 13.30
CA SER A 214 -8.00 6.29 13.46
C SER A 214 -9.05 7.30 13.01
N MET A 215 -8.99 8.50 13.56
CA MET A 215 -9.75 9.66 13.10
C MET A 215 -8.79 10.76 12.64
N ALA A 216 -9.23 11.56 11.66
CA ALA A 216 -8.54 12.75 11.18
C ALA A 216 -9.53 13.92 11.03
#